data_AF-A0A9R1HP14-F1
#
_entry.id   AF-A0A9R1HP14-F1
#
_cell.length_a   1.000
_cell.length_b   1.000
_cell.length_c   1.000
_cell.angle_alpha   90.00
_cell.angle_beta   90.00
_cell.angle_gamma   90.00
#
_symmetry.space_group_name_H-M   'P 1'
#
loop_
_entity.id
_entity.type
_entity.pdbx_description
1 polymer ?
#
loop_
_entity_poly.entity_id
_entity_poly.type
_entity_poly.pdbx_seq_one_letter_code
_entity_poly.pdbx_strand_id
1 'polypeptide(L)'
;TFGAWPVARMSRNERKVVIQGPACSSSKVLGWFSRDLMSNGTAGTGGGTAATSPEIDVHGFAFNSSVLWDPERWGRYPTSEPDKSQDSMRFVQQVVSEDYSKVKGIPPDCLEIMVWGVDTTPPPAPSSSQQTPGNKRR
;
A
#
# COMPACT_ATOMS: atom_id res chain seq x y z
N THR A 1 6.13 2.28 18.58
CA THR A 1 6.73 3.23 17.61
C THR A 1 6.55 2.69 16.21
N PHE A 2 6.25 3.54 15.24
CA PHE A 2 6.05 3.18 13.84
C PHE A 2 7.13 3.81 12.95
N GLY A 3 7.53 3.10 11.91
CA GLY A 3 8.43 3.57 10.87
C GLY A 3 7.81 3.37 9.50
N ALA A 4 8.07 4.28 8.57
CA ALA A 4 7.58 4.19 7.20
C ALA A 4 8.68 4.59 6.20
N TRP A 5 8.64 4.00 5.01
CA TRP A 5 9.60 4.25 3.94
C TRP A 5 8.95 4.14 2.55
N PRO A 6 9.57 4.73 1.51
CA PRO A 6 9.11 4.55 0.14
C PRO A 6 9.31 3.12 -0.38
N VAL A 7 8.32 2.62 -1.13
CA VAL A 7 8.32 1.35 -1.84
C VAL A 7 8.17 1.60 -3.33
N ALA A 8 9.03 0.98 -4.13
CA ALA A 8 8.86 0.92 -5.58
C ALA A 8 8.21 -0.40 -5.99
N ARG A 9 7.19 -0.33 -6.85
CA ARG A 9 6.59 -1.50 -7.48
C ARG A 9 6.85 -1.49 -8.98
N MET A 10 7.44 -2.57 -9.47
CA MET A 10 7.73 -2.77 -10.89
C MET A 10 6.82 -3.85 -11.47
N SER A 11 6.10 -3.54 -12.55
CA SER A 11 5.41 -4.54 -13.37
C SER A 11 6.28 -4.90 -14.57
N ARG A 12 6.70 -6.16 -14.66
CA ARG A 12 7.55 -6.63 -15.76
C ARG A 12 6.83 -6.55 -17.12
N ASN A 13 5.54 -6.84 -17.12
CA ASN A 13 4.74 -6.90 -18.35
C ASN A 13 4.46 -5.49 -18.90
N GLU A 14 4.13 -4.56 -18.01
CA GLU A 14 3.80 -3.18 -18.39
C GLU A 14 5.05 -2.29 -18.51
N ARG A 15 6.23 -2.79 -18.11
CA ARG A 15 7.48 -2.02 -17.92
C ARG A 15 7.30 -0.83 -16.97
N LYS A 16 6.32 -0.89 -16.08
CA LYS A 16 5.87 0.23 -15.24
C LYS A 16 6.54 0.22 -13.89
N VAL A 17 6.91 1.40 -13.39
CA VAL A 17 7.40 1.58 -12.02
C VAL A 17 6.56 2.63 -11.31
N VAL A 18 5.93 2.25 -10.21
CA VAL A 18 5.18 3.15 -9.33
C VAL A 18 5.87 3.21 -7.98
N ILE A 19 6.18 4.41 -7.50
CA ILE A 19 6.76 4.65 -6.17
C ILE A 19 5.67 5.20 -5.27
N GLN A 20 5.46 4.56 -4.13
CA GLN A 20 4.53 5.00 -3.09
C GLN A 20 5.27 5.13 -1.77
N GLY A 21 4.97 6.15 -0.97
CA GLY A 21 5.69 6.33 0.29
C GLY A 21 5.30 7.58 1.08
N PRO A 22 5.88 7.74 2.26
CA PRO A 22 5.67 8.92 3.08
C PRO A 22 6.43 10.13 2.52
N ALA A 23 5.79 11.29 2.54
CA ALA A 23 6.44 12.58 2.33
C ALA A 23 6.98 13.10 3.67
N CYS A 24 8.29 13.32 3.76
CA CYS A 24 8.96 13.57 5.03
C CYS A 24 9.68 14.93 5.06
N SER A 25 9.76 15.53 6.25
CA SER A 25 10.60 16.69 6.52
C SER A 25 11.29 16.50 7.87
N SER A 26 12.62 16.45 7.89
CA SER A 26 13.42 16.15 9.09
C SER A 26 12.96 14.86 9.78
N SER A 27 12.78 13.79 9.01
CA SER A 27 12.23 12.49 9.45
C SER A 27 10.77 12.49 9.97
N LYS A 28 10.06 13.62 9.97
CA LYS A 28 8.63 13.67 10.33
C LYS A 28 7.78 13.43 9.09
N VAL A 29 6.80 12.55 9.18
CA VAL A 29 5.86 12.28 8.09
C VAL A 29 4.81 13.38 8.02
N LEU A 30 4.66 13.99 6.85
CA LEU A 30 3.69 15.06 6.57
C LEU A 30 2.48 14.57 5.76
N GLY A 31 2.61 13.42 5.10
CA GLY A 31 1.58 12.83 4.27
C GLY A 31 2.14 11.68 3.44
N TRP A 32 1.41 11.27 2.40
CA TRP A 32 1.75 10.16 1.51
C TRP A 32 1.73 10.61 0.06
N PHE A 33 2.61 10.04 -0.77
CA PHE A 33 2.66 10.30 -2.20
C PHE A 33 2.61 9.00 -3.00
N SER A 34 2.17 9.13 -4.26
CA SER A 34 2.24 8.08 -5.27
C SER A 34 2.72 8.70 -6.57
N ARG A 35 3.80 8.18 -7.15
CA ARG A 35 4.39 8.66 -8.41
C ARG A 35 4.60 7.50 -9.35
N ASP A 36 4.02 7.60 -10.53
CA ASP A 36 4.32 6.72 -11.66
C ASP A 36 5.48 7.31 -12.45
N LEU A 37 6.53 6.53 -12.68
CA LEU A 37 7.74 6.98 -13.39
C LEU A 37 7.57 6.99 -14.91
N MET A 38 6.56 6.32 -15.45
CA MET A 38 6.31 6.28 -16.90
C MET A 38 5.27 7.30 -17.37
N SER A 39 4.41 7.81 -16.48
CA SER A 39 3.54 8.92 -16.81
C SER A 39 4.33 10.22 -16.67
N ASN A 40 4.29 11.06 -17.70
CA ASN A 40 5.10 12.28 -17.76
C ASN A 40 4.53 13.31 -16.76
N GLY A 41 4.98 13.24 -15.49
CA GLY A 41 5.05 14.38 -14.58
C GLY A 41 3.78 14.82 -13.85
N THR A 42 2.69 14.04 -13.78
CA THR A 42 1.64 14.35 -12.80
C THR A 42 1.95 13.65 -11.48
N ALA A 43 2.61 14.39 -10.58
CA ALA A 43 2.47 14.13 -9.15
C ALA A 43 0.98 14.28 -8.84
N GLY A 44 0.23 13.17 -8.93
CA GLY A 44 -1.12 13.10 -8.42
C GLY A 44 -1.01 13.34 -6.93
N THR A 45 -1.18 14.59 -6.48
CA THR A 45 -1.78 14.85 -5.19
C THR A 45 -3.03 14.00 -5.17
N GLY A 46 -3.05 12.94 -4.36
CA GLY A 46 -4.18 12.01 -4.23
C GLY A 46 -5.46 12.81 -4.05
N GLY A 47 -6.16 13.03 -5.15
CA GLY A 47 -7.26 13.95 -5.30
C GLY A 47 -8.21 13.31 -6.29
N GLY A 48 -8.86 12.25 -5.83
CA GLY A 48 -9.82 11.47 -6.60
C GLY A 48 -10.77 10.76 -5.65
N THR A 49 -11.89 11.43 -5.38
CA THR A 49 -13.11 10.95 -4.71
C THR A 49 -12.99 10.57 -3.22
N ALA A 50 -14.02 10.94 -2.45
CA ALA A 50 -14.07 10.86 -1.00
C ALA A 50 -13.76 9.46 -0.45
N ALA A 51 -13.05 9.44 0.69
CA ALA A 51 -12.89 8.34 1.64
C ALA A 51 -11.97 7.17 1.24
N THR A 52 -10.65 7.38 1.26
CA THR A 52 -9.65 6.48 1.89
C THR A 52 -8.27 7.11 1.74
N SER A 53 -7.49 7.22 2.82
CA SER A 53 -6.04 7.44 2.68
C SER A 53 -5.48 6.44 1.67
N PRO A 54 -4.50 6.79 0.82
CA PRO A 54 -3.90 5.82 -0.09
C PRO A 54 -3.52 4.59 0.74
N GLU A 55 -4.10 3.44 0.39
CA GLU A 55 -3.91 2.20 1.14
C GLU A 55 -2.41 1.96 1.25
N ILE A 56 -1.87 2.18 2.45
CA ILE A 56 -0.43 2.10 2.67
C ILE A 56 -0.02 0.67 2.40
N ASP A 57 0.93 0.50 1.48
CA ASP A 57 1.52 -0.80 1.19
C ASP A 57 1.97 -1.48 2.49
N VAL A 58 1.57 -2.73 2.69
CA VAL A 58 2.03 -3.58 3.80
C VAL A 58 3.55 -3.69 3.86
N HIS A 59 4.24 -3.47 2.73
CA HIS A 59 5.70 -3.45 2.64
C HIS A 59 6.33 -2.07 2.92
N GLY A 60 5.52 -1.03 3.16
CA GLY A 60 5.96 0.36 3.30
C GLY A 60 6.11 0.85 4.75
N PHE A 61 5.90 -0.02 5.72
CA PHE A 61 6.02 0.33 7.14
C PHE A 61 6.53 -0.82 8.01
N ALA A 62 7.01 -0.45 9.20
CA ALA A 62 7.25 -1.36 10.32
C ALA A 62 6.76 -0.74 11.62
N PHE A 63 6.61 -1.59 12.62
CA PHE A 63 6.24 -1.20 13.96
C PHE A 63 7.05 -1.98 14.98
N ASN A 64 7.21 -1.39 16.17
CA ASN A 64 7.74 -2.14 17.30
C ASN A 64 6.77 -3.28 17.64
N SER A 65 7.28 -4.51 17.66
CA SER A 65 6.54 -5.72 17.99
C SER A 65 5.68 -5.61 19.27
N SER A 66 6.07 -4.74 20.22
CA SER A 66 5.29 -4.40 21.41
C SER A 66 3.85 -3.99 21.15
N VAL A 67 3.55 -3.46 19.96
CA VAL A 67 2.21 -3.04 19.54
C VAL A 67 1.24 -4.22 19.45
N LEU A 68 1.72 -5.44 19.17
CA LEU A 68 0.86 -6.62 19.02
C LEU A 68 0.32 -7.15 20.36
N TRP A 69 0.97 -6.81 21.46
CA TRP A 69 0.65 -7.32 22.80
C TRP A 69 0.38 -6.23 23.83
N ASP A 70 0.08 -5.01 23.38
CA ASP A 70 -0.27 -3.89 24.26
C ASP A 70 -1.75 -3.99 24.72
N PRO A 71 -2.03 -4.37 25.98
CA PRO A 71 -3.39 -4.63 26.45
C PRO A 71 -4.29 -3.39 26.46
N GLU A 72 -3.71 -2.18 26.60
CA GLU A 72 -4.45 -0.92 26.51
C GLU A 72 -4.94 -0.65 25.08
N ARG A 73 -4.25 -1.21 24.09
CA ARG A 73 -4.47 -0.96 22.66
C ARG A 73 -5.43 -1.93 21.99
N TRP A 74 -5.48 -3.16 22.49
CA TRP A 74 -6.40 -4.21 22.04
C TRP A 74 -7.67 -4.30 22.89
N GLY A 75 -7.77 -3.48 23.95
CA GLY A 75 -8.83 -3.56 24.95
C GLY A 75 -8.74 -4.85 25.76
N ARG A 76 -9.20 -4.83 27.01
CA ARG A 76 -9.31 -6.05 27.82
C ARG A 76 -10.26 -7.02 27.13
N TYR A 77 -9.71 -7.99 26.40
CA TYR A 77 -10.48 -9.01 25.72
C TYR A 77 -11.23 -9.87 26.76
N PRO A 78 -12.56 -10.00 26.69
CA PRO A 78 -13.23 -11.17 27.24
C PRO A 78 -12.90 -12.34 26.31
N THR A 79 -12.28 -13.38 26.86
CA THR A 79 -11.82 -14.58 26.16
C THR A 79 -12.97 -15.49 25.68
N SER A 80 -14.07 -14.95 25.15
CA SER A 80 -15.29 -15.70 24.84
C SER A 80 -15.68 -15.79 23.37
N GLU A 81 -15.04 -15.07 22.45
CA GLU A 81 -15.27 -15.24 21.00
C GLU A 81 -13.95 -15.48 20.25
N PRO A 82 -13.57 -16.75 20.01
CA PRO A 82 -12.39 -17.10 19.26
C PRO A 82 -12.75 -17.20 17.78
N ASP A 83 -13.05 -16.09 17.08
CA ASP A 83 -13.12 -16.16 15.61
C ASP A 83 -13.05 -14.84 14.83
N LYS A 84 -12.93 -13.67 15.47
CA LYS A 84 -12.50 -12.45 14.75
C LYS A 84 -10.98 -12.41 14.73
N SER A 85 -10.41 -13.38 14.03
CA SER A 85 -9.00 -13.40 13.66
C SER A 85 -8.67 -12.11 12.90
N GLN A 86 -8.19 -11.13 13.66
CA GLN A 86 -7.00 -10.36 13.36
C GLN A 86 -6.64 -10.23 11.88
N ASP A 87 -7.25 -9.26 11.21
CA ASP A 87 -6.49 -8.54 10.18
C ASP A 87 -5.58 -7.54 10.91
N SER A 88 -4.60 -8.09 11.64
CA SER A 88 -3.63 -7.32 12.42
C SER A 88 -2.86 -6.34 11.53
N MET A 89 -2.70 -6.68 10.26
CA MET A 89 -2.12 -5.82 9.24
C MET A 89 -3.01 -4.61 8.92
N ARG A 90 -4.31 -4.82 8.71
CA ARG A 90 -5.26 -3.72 8.48
C ARG A 90 -5.36 -2.76 9.67
N PHE A 91 -5.33 -3.29 10.90
CA PHE A 91 -5.27 -2.45 12.09
C PHE A 91 -4.02 -1.58 12.12
N VAL A 92 -2.85 -2.17 11.83
CA VAL A 92 -1.62 -1.39 11.81
C VAL A 92 -1.61 -0.36 10.68
N GLN A 93 -2.11 -0.71 9.48
CA GLN A 93 -2.26 0.23 8.38
C GLN A 93 -3.12 1.44 8.78
N GLN A 94 -4.23 1.20 9.47
CA GLN A 94 -5.10 2.25 9.97
C GLN A 94 -4.37 3.15 10.97
N VAL A 95 -3.66 2.56 11.93
CA VAL A 95 -2.88 3.30 12.94
C VAL A 95 -1.80 4.18 12.31
N VAL A 96 -1.08 3.65 11.31
CA VAL A 96 -0.03 4.40 10.58
C VAL A 96 -0.64 5.54 9.75
N SER A 97 -1.86 5.34 9.24
CA SER A 97 -2.60 6.34 8.45
C SER A 97 -3.22 7.45 9.29
N GLU A 98 -3.69 7.13 10.50
CA GLU A 98 -4.46 8.06 11.35
C GLU A 98 -3.57 9.04 12.12
N ASP A 99 -2.36 8.63 12.50
CA ASP A 99 -1.48 9.45 13.33
C ASP A 99 -0.04 9.50 12.81
N TYR A 100 0.18 10.36 11.81
CA TYR A 100 1.50 10.59 11.22
C TYR A 100 2.54 11.09 12.25
N SER A 101 2.10 11.71 13.35
CA SER A 101 3.02 12.20 14.39
C SER A 101 3.75 11.06 15.12
N LYS A 102 3.16 9.86 15.10
CA LYS A 102 3.73 8.63 15.69
C LYS A 102 4.58 7.82 14.71
N VAL A 103 4.64 8.23 13.45
CA VAL A 103 5.35 7.55 12.37
C VAL A 103 6.63 8.31 12.03
N LYS A 104 7.76 7.61 12.05
CA LYS A 104 9.06 8.15 11.66
C LYS A 104 9.42 7.74 10.24
N GLY A 105 9.89 8.69 9.45
CA GLY A 105 10.46 8.45 8.13
C GLY A 105 11.82 7.74 8.20
N ILE A 106 11.98 6.67 7.42
CA ILE A 106 13.22 5.88 7.33
C ILE A 106 13.58 5.71 5.84
N PRO A 107 14.84 5.97 5.41
CA PRO A 107 15.88 6.69 6.14
C PRO A 107 15.47 8.14 6.41
N PRO A 108 16.27 8.98 7.10
CA PRO A 108 15.96 10.39 7.27
C PRO A 108 15.53 11.04 5.94
N ASP A 109 14.45 11.82 6.02
CA ASP A 109 13.81 12.50 4.88
C ASP A 109 13.17 11.61 3.79
N CYS A 110 13.13 10.29 3.97
CA CYS A 110 12.39 9.37 3.08
C CYS A 110 12.83 9.47 1.61
N LEU A 111 14.10 9.81 1.38
CA LEU A 111 14.64 10.09 0.04
C LEU A 111 15.14 8.84 -0.70
N GLU A 112 15.28 7.72 -0.01
CA GLU A 112 15.82 6.49 -0.58
C GLU A 112 14.74 5.40 -0.65
N ILE A 113 14.74 4.67 -1.76
CA ILE A 113 13.88 3.50 -1.96
C ILE A 113 14.65 2.26 -1.51
N MET A 114 14.25 1.71 -0.36
CA MET A 114 14.88 0.52 0.22
C MET A 114 14.17 -0.78 -0.17
N VAL A 115 12.93 -0.70 -0.65
CA VAL A 115 12.09 -1.87 -0.95
C VAL A 115 11.57 -1.81 -2.39
N TRP A 116 11.72 -2.93 -3.09
CA TRP A 116 11.30 -3.12 -4.48
C TRP A 116 10.40 -4.35 -4.58
N GLY A 117 9.12 -4.14 -4.86
CA GLY A 117 8.18 -5.20 -5.21
C GLY A 117 8.18 -5.42 -6.72
N VAL A 118 8.43 -6.65 -7.16
CA VAL A 118 8.39 -7.01 -8.58
C VAL A 118 7.16 -7.88 -8.83
N ASP A 119 6.23 -7.40 -9.65
CA ASP A 119 5.11 -8.19 -10.13
C ASP A 119 5.55 -9.04 -11.33
N THR A 120 5.54 -10.36 -11.11
CA THR A 120 5.89 -11.38 -12.10
C THR A 120 4.67 -12.12 -12.63
N THR A 121 3.45 -11.67 -12.32
CA THR A 121 2.22 -12.31 -12.77
C THR A 121 2.22 -12.38 -14.30
N PRO A 122 2.08 -13.58 -14.89
CA PRO A 122 2.07 -13.71 -16.35
C PRO A 122 0.85 -13.00 -16.95
N PRO A 123 0.94 -12.50 -18.20
CA PRO A 123 -0.20 -11.87 -18.86
C PRO A 123 -1.35 -12.87 -18.96
N PRO A 124 -2.62 -12.42 -18.80
CA PRO A 124 -3.76 -13.29 -18.98
C PRO A 124 -3.72 -13.91 -20.38
N ALA A 125 -4.06 -15.19 -20.49
CA ALA A 125 -4.11 -15.88 -21.76
C ALA A 125 -5.04 -15.13 -22.72
N PRO A 126 -4.68 -15.02 -24.02
CA PRO A 126 -5.57 -14.39 -24.99
C PRO A 126 -6.90 -15.15 -24.97
N SER A 127 -7.99 -14.42 -24.69
CA SER A 127 -9.33 -14.99 -24.76
C SER A 127 -9.55 -15.52 -26.17
N SER A 128 -9.82 -16.82 -26.29
CA SER A 128 -10.28 -17.38 -27.56
C SER A 128 -11.61 -16.70 -27.87
N SER A 129 -11.60 -15.80 -28.84
CA SER A 129 -12.81 -15.22 -29.40
C SER A 129 -13.68 -16.38 -29.88
N GLN A 130 -14.81 -16.62 -29.19
CA GLN A 130 -15.89 -17.48 -29.68
C GLN A 130 -16.24 -17.00 -31.09
N GLN A 131 -15.91 -17.82 -32.10
CA GLN A 131 -16.46 -17.64 -33.44
C GLN A 131 -17.98 -17.81 -33.33
N THR A 132 -18.71 -16.70 -33.43
CA THR A 132 -20.16 -16.76 -33.62
C THR A 132 -20.42 -17.35 -35.01
N PRO A 133 -21.22 -18.43 -35.16
CA PRO A 133 -21.56 -18.94 -36.47
C PRO A 133 -22.40 -17.88 -37.20
N GLY A 134 -21.89 -17.35 -38.30
CA GLY A 134 -22.62 -16.43 -39.15
C GLY A 134 -23.86 -17.09 -39.73
N ASN A 135 -25.05 -16.58 -39.37
CA ASN A 135 -26.31 -16.95 -40.00
C ASN A 135 -26.30 -16.55 -41.48
N LYS A 136 -26.08 -17.51 -42.37
CA LYS A 136 -26.41 -17.37 -43.81
C LYS A 136 -27.93 -17.46 -43.96
N ARG A 137 -28.59 -16.31 -44.12
CA ARG A 137 -29.92 -16.26 -44.73
C ARG A 137 -29.73 -16.34 -46.25
N ARG A 138 -30.34 -17.35 -46.87
CA ARG A 138 -30.55 -17.48 -48.31
C ARG A 138 -32.06 -17.40 -48.55
#